data_AF-A0A2E0XB05-F1
#
_entry.id   AF-A0A2E0XB05-F1
#
_cell.length_a   1.000
_cell.length_b   1.000
_cell.length_c   1.000
_cell.angle_alpha   90.00
_cell.angle_beta   90.00
_cell.angle_gamma   90.00
#
_symmetry.space_group_name_H-M   'P 1'
#
loop_
_entity.id
_entity.type
_entity.pdbx_description
1 polymer ?
#
loop_
_entity_poly.entity_id
_entity_poly.type
_entity_poly.pdbx_seq_one_letter_code
_entity_poly.pdbx_strand_id
1 'polypeptide(L)'
;MPTRSFVRQFQDHIAVGQIFQPLLFLIARSTADDLQKQVEFLKAENERLRKRVPRQRIFLKLDERNQLVKLGKDLGPAIRHLITIVDYSTFRCWVRNADGSTPAPGKGRSRITQVIRELVVQIANETGWGYSRILGELKKLNLGKSSRQSMKNILVEHDLAPGLRRGKGWWSEFVKMHAETPWQVDFFSKLVVTPSVAIE
;
A
#
# COMPACT_ATOMS: atom_id res chain seq x y z
N MET A 1 -31.21 -67.84 -29.71
CA MET A 1 -29.77 -68.03 -30.06
C MET A 1 -29.39 -66.95 -31.07
N PRO A 2 -28.46 -66.03 -30.75
CA PRO A 2 -27.98 -65.07 -31.74
C PRO A 2 -27.11 -65.79 -32.79
N THR A 3 -27.31 -65.45 -34.07
CA THR A 3 -26.60 -66.03 -35.21
C THR A 3 -25.12 -65.61 -35.21
N ARG A 4 -24.24 -66.51 -35.68
CA ARG A 4 -22.78 -66.32 -35.75
C ARG A 4 -22.32 -65.00 -36.39
N SER A 5 -23.12 -64.38 -37.25
CA SER A 5 -22.82 -63.09 -37.89
C SER A 5 -22.95 -61.91 -36.92
N PHE A 6 -23.92 -61.94 -36.00
CA PHE A 6 -24.17 -60.86 -35.05
C PHE A 6 -23.05 -60.77 -33.99
N VAL A 7 -22.55 -61.93 -33.53
CA VAL A 7 -21.42 -62.01 -32.59
C VAL A 7 -20.13 -61.46 -33.22
N ARG A 8 -19.90 -61.73 -34.52
CA ARG A 8 -18.73 -61.23 -35.26
C ARG A 8 -18.74 -59.71 -35.40
N GLN A 9 -19.88 -59.14 -35.76
CA GLN A 9 -20.02 -57.69 -35.93
C GLN A 9 -19.88 -56.92 -34.61
N PHE A 10 -20.35 -57.50 -33.49
CA PHE A 10 -20.11 -56.95 -32.15
C PHE A 10 -18.63 -57.05 -31.74
N GLN A 11 -17.95 -58.14 -32.09
CA GLN A 11 -16.51 -58.34 -31.83
C GLN A 11 -15.65 -57.32 -32.59
N ASP A 12 -16.01 -57.01 -33.84
CA ASP A 12 -15.30 -56.05 -34.69
C ASP A 12 -15.45 -54.61 -34.16
N HIS A 13 -16.65 -54.21 -33.69
CA HIS A 13 -16.84 -52.90 -33.05
C HIS A 13 -16.04 -52.75 -31.74
N ILE A 14 -15.90 -53.82 -30.95
CA ILE A 14 -15.07 -53.83 -29.74
C ILE A 14 -13.57 -53.78 -30.08
N ALA A 15 -13.13 -54.48 -31.12
CA ALA A 15 -11.74 -54.48 -31.58
C ALA A 15 -11.30 -53.11 -32.14
N VAL A 16 -12.18 -52.43 -32.88
CA VAL A 16 -11.94 -51.07 -33.39
C VAL A 16 -11.80 -50.08 -32.21
N GLY A 17 -12.62 -50.20 -31.16
CA GLY A 17 -12.46 -49.40 -29.93
C GLY A 17 -11.12 -49.61 -29.23
N GLN A 18 -10.59 -50.84 -29.23
CA GLN A 18 -9.32 -51.19 -28.59
C GLN A 18 -8.07 -50.68 -29.33
N ILE A 19 -8.15 -50.44 -30.65
CA ILE A 19 -7.01 -49.96 -31.45
C ILE A 19 -7.04 -48.43 -31.60
N PHE A 20 -8.22 -47.83 -31.68
CA PHE A 20 -8.35 -46.38 -31.82
C PHE A 20 -7.98 -45.63 -30.55
N GLN A 21 -8.29 -46.16 -29.37
CA GLN A 21 -7.94 -45.54 -28.09
C GLN A 21 -6.42 -45.37 -27.86
N PRO A 22 -5.57 -46.40 -28.03
CA PRO A 22 -4.12 -46.25 -27.86
C PRO A 22 -3.51 -45.32 -28.92
N LEU A 23 -4.06 -45.28 -30.14
CA LEU A 23 -3.60 -44.38 -31.20
C LEU A 23 -3.97 -42.92 -30.89
N LEU A 24 -5.20 -42.67 -30.43
CA LEU A 24 -5.60 -41.36 -29.92
C LEU A 24 -4.76 -40.94 -28.70
N PHE A 25 -4.42 -41.87 -27.80
CA PHE A 25 -3.57 -41.59 -26.65
C PHE A 25 -2.13 -41.31 -27.08
N LEU A 26 -1.61 -41.99 -28.11
CA LEU A 26 -0.30 -41.75 -28.70
C LEU A 26 -0.25 -40.37 -29.36
N ILE A 27 -1.27 -39.99 -30.14
CA ILE A 27 -1.37 -38.67 -30.77
C ILE A 27 -1.58 -37.58 -29.70
N ALA A 28 -2.45 -37.81 -28.72
CA ALA A 28 -2.64 -36.88 -27.61
C ALA A 28 -1.35 -36.68 -26.81
N ARG A 29 -0.60 -37.76 -26.56
CA ARG A 29 0.70 -37.72 -25.89
C ARG A 29 1.76 -37.03 -26.74
N SER A 30 1.81 -37.29 -28.05
CA SER A 30 2.72 -36.57 -28.94
C SER A 30 2.40 -35.08 -28.97
N THR A 31 1.11 -34.71 -28.97
CA THR A 31 0.71 -33.30 -28.90
C THR A 31 1.06 -32.65 -27.56
N ALA A 32 0.99 -33.39 -26.45
CA ALA A 32 1.38 -32.89 -25.13
C ALA A 32 2.90 -32.71 -25.01
N ASP A 33 3.68 -33.68 -25.50
CA ASP A 33 5.14 -33.61 -25.57
C ASP A 33 5.60 -32.45 -26.48
N ASP A 34 4.91 -32.24 -27.60
CA ASP A 34 5.19 -31.14 -28.52
C ASP A 34 4.81 -29.77 -27.93
N LEU A 35 3.69 -29.69 -27.19
CA LEU A 35 3.32 -28.49 -26.44
C LEU A 35 4.36 -28.17 -25.36
N GLN A 36 4.89 -29.19 -24.67
CA GLN A 36 5.94 -29.01 -23.69
C GLN A 36 7.20 -28.42 -24.33
N LYS A 37 7.67 -28.98 -25.46
CA LYS A 37 8.82 -28.45 -26.22
C LYS A 37 8.60 -27.00 -26.65
N GLN A 38 7.39 -26.66 -27.10
CA GLN A 38 7.04 -25.29 -27.47
C GLN A 38 7.12 -24.34 -26.27
N VAL A 39 6.59 -24.74 -25.11
CA VAL A 39 6.69 -23.94 -23.87
C VAL A 39 8.13 -23.76 -23.43
N GLU A 40 8.96 -24.81 -23.49
CA GLU A 40 10.39 -24.74 -23.19
C GLU A 40 11.13 -23.77 -24.12
N PHE A 41 10.84 -23.85 -25.42
CA PHE A 41 11.38 -22.93 -26.41
C PHE A 41 10.98 -21.47 -26.13
N LEU A 42 9.69 -21.21 -25.90
CA LEU A 42 9.20 -19.86 -25.59
C LEU A 42 9.77 -19.30 -24.29
N LYS A 43 10.02 -20.14 -23.28
CA LYS A 43 10.70 -19.73 -22.05
C LYS A 43 12.15 -19.32 -22.32
N ALA A 44 12.88 -20.12 -23.09
CA ALA A 44 14.25 -19.83 -23.46
C ALA A 44 14.36 -18.55 -24.31
N GLU A 45 13.44 -18.36 -25.27
CA GLU A 45 13.35 -17.16 -26.08
C GLU A 45 13.07 -15.92 -25.22
N ASN A 46 12.08 -15.98 -24.33
CA ASN A 46 11.77 -14.89 -23.39
C ASN A 46 12.98 -14.53 -22.52
N GLU A 47 13.75 -15.50 -22.03
CA GLU A 47 14.97 -15.24 -21.26
C GLU A 47 16.00 -14.47 -22.09
N ARG A 48 16.20 -14.86 -23.36
CA ARG A 48 17.12 -14.19 -24.29
C ARG A 48 16.66 -12.78 -24.64
N LEU A 49 15.37 -12.59 -24.93
CA LEU A 49 14.80 -11.27 -25.18
C LEU A 49 15.00 -10.35 -23.99
N ARG A 50 14.75 -10.84 -22.76
CA ARG A 50 14.95 -10.05 -21.54
C ARG A 50 16.41 -9.65 -21.29
N LYS A 51 17.38 -10.51 -21.64
CA LYS A 51 18.81 -10.15 -21.55
C LYS A 51 19.20 -9.02 -22.53
N ARG A 52 18.47 -8.89 -23.65
CA ARG A 52 18.70 -7.86 -24.68
C ARG A 52 18.00 -6.54 -24.39
N VAL A 53 16.94 -6.55 -23.58
CA VAL A 53 16.31 -5.30 -23.12
C VAL A 53 17.29 -4.58 -22.19
N PRO A 54 17.71 -3.33 -22.49
CA PRO A 54 18.60 -2.58 -21.60
C PRO A 54 17.96 -2.50 -20.21
N ARG A 55 18.75 -2.68 -19.14
CA ARG A 55 18.35 -2.85 -17.72
C ARG A 55 17.30 -1.84 -17.23
N GLN A 56 16.07 -2.02 -17.65
CA GLN A 56 14.98 -1.10 -17.38
C GLN A 56 13.74 -1.92 -17.05
N ARG A 57 13.06 -1.44 -16.01
CA ARG A 57 11.77 -1.97 -15.60
C ARG A 57 10.81 -1.84 -16.78
N ILE A 58 10.22 -2.95 -17.22
CA ILE A 58 9.19 -2.96 -18.27
C ILE A 58 7.92 -2.38 -17.66
N PHE A 59 7.52 -1.19 -18.11
CA PHE A 59 6.24 -0.60 -17.74
C PHE A 59 5.17 -1.12 -18.68
N LEU A 60 4.30 -2.00 -18.17
CA LEU A 60 3.18 -2.52 -18.93
C LEU A 60 2.08 -1.46 -19.05
N LYS A 61 1.54 -1.29 -20.25
CA LYS A 61 0.33 -0.50 -20.48
C LYS A 61 -0.88 -1.21 -19.88
N LEU A 62 -1.99 -0.47 -19.71
CA LEU A 62 -3.21 -1.02 -19.14
C LEU A 62 -3.76 -2.19 -19.98
N ASP A 63 -3.70 -2.08 -21.31
CA ASP A 63 -4.19 -3.12 -22.23
C ASP A 63 -3.37 -4.40 -22.13
N GLU A 64 -2.04 -4.29 -22.11
CA GLU A 64 -1.12 -5.42 -21.94
C GLU A 64 -1.36 -6.11 -20.59
N ARG A 65 -1.54 -5.33 -19.52
CA ARG A 65 -1.88 -5.84 -18.20
C ARG A 65 -3.22 -6.59 -18.22
N ASN A 66 -4.25 -6.05 -18.87
CA ASN A 66 -5.55 -6.69 -18.94
C ASN A 66 -5.50 -7.99 -19.75
N GLN A 67 -4.73 -8.02 -20.83
CA GLN A 67 -4.51 -9.22 -21.64
C GLN A 67 -3.80 -10.31 -20.84
N LEU A 68 -2.78 -9.96 -20.06
CA LEU A 68 -2.09 -10.90 -19.16
C LEU A 68 -3.04 -11.45 -18.09
N VAL A 69 -3.87 -10.59 -17.49
CA VAL A 69 -4.88 -11.03 -16.51
C VAL A 69 -5.89 -11.99 -17.16
N LYS A 70 -6.38 -11.66 -18.37
CA LYS A 70 -7.33 -12.50 -19.10
C LYS A 70 -6.78 -13.90 -19.39
N LEU A 71 -5.55 -13.99 -19.90
CA LEU A 71 -4.91 -15.27 -20.22
C LEU A 71 -4.45 -16.04 -18.97
N GLY A 72 -4.04 -15.32 -17.93
CA GLY A 72 -3.46 -15.92 -16.74
C GLY A 72 -4.47 -16.34 -15.68
N LYS A 73 -5.71 -15.83 -15.71
CA LYS A 73 -6.76 -16.15 -14.72
C LYS A 73 -7.07 -17.65 -14.68
N ASP A 74 -7.20 -18.26 -15.86
CA ASP A 74 -7.59 -19.68 -16.00
C ASP A 74 -6.45 -20.65 -15.64
N LEU A 75 -5.20 -20.19 -15.67
CA LEU A 75 -4.03 -20.99 -15.31
C LEU A 75 -3.88 -21.18 -13.80
N GLY A 76 -4.57 -20.39 -12.98
CA GLY A 76 -4.57 -20.53 -11.53
C GLY A 76 -3.16 -20.48 -10.91
N PRO A 77 -2.85 -21.33 -9.91
CA PRO A 77 -1.54 -21.34 -9.23
C PRO A 77 -0.35 -21.69 -10.14
N ALA A 78 -0.59 -22.40 -11.25
CA ALA A 78 0.47 -22.84 -12.17
C ALA A 78 1.18 -21.66 -12.84
N ILE A 79 0.52 -20.49 -12.92
CA ILE A 79 1.10 -19.28 -13.51
C ILE A 79 2.39 -18.83 -12.79
N ARG A 80 2.60 -19.22 -11.52
CA ARG A 80 3.84 -18.91 -10.78
C ARG A 80 5.10 -19.39 -11.51
N HIS A 81 5.01 -20.49 -12.26
CA HIS A 81 6.13 -21.06 -13.01
C HIS A 81 6.25 -20.52 -14.45
N LEU A 82 5.26 -19.76 -14.90
CA LEU A 82 5.18 -19.21 -16.26
C LEU A 82 5.42 -17.70 -16.29
N ILE A 83 5.05 -16.99 -15.21
CA ILE A 83 5.17 -15.55 -15.14
C ILE A 83 6.63 -15.14 -14.99
N THR A 84 7.13 -14.41 -15.99
CA THR A 84 8.51 -13.92 -16.00
C THR A 84 8.54 -12.40 -15.88
N ILE A 85 7.63 -11.70 -16.58
CA ILE A 85 7.62 -10.23 -16.69
C ILE A 85 7.29 -9.55 -15.36
N VAL A 86 6.30 -10.07 -14.63
CA VAL A 86 5.74 -9.47 -13.42
C VAL A 86 5.87 -10.45 -12.25
N ASP A 87 6.05 -9.94 -11.03
CA ASP A 87 6.03 -10.80 -9.85
C ASP A 87 4.64 -11.43 -9.63
N TYR A 88 4.62 -12.68 -9.18
CA TYR A 88 3.38 -13.43 -8.97
C TYR A 88 2.41 -12.72 -8.00
N SER A 89 2.93 -12.06 -6.96
CA SER A 89 2.09 -11.31 -6.00
C SER A 89 1.40 -10.11 -6.67
N THR A 90 2.10 -9.45 -7.60
CA THR A 90 1.58 -8.31 -8.35
C THR A 90 0.51 -8.75 -9.33
N PHE A 91 0.72 -9.86 -10.03
CA PHE A 91 -0.30 -10.46 -10.89
C PHE A 91 -1.57 -10.82 -10.10
N ARG A 92 -1.42 -11.45 -8.92
CA ARG A 92 -2.55 -11.74 -8.04
C ARG A 92 -3.28 -10.51 -7.55
N CYS A 93 -2.59 -9.39 -7.33
CA CYS A 93 -3.22 -8.12 -7.01
C CYS A 93 -4.08 -7.66 -8.20
N TRP A 94 -3.57 -7.76 -9.43
CA TRP A 94 -4.32 -7.38 -10.62
C TRP A 94 -5.57 -8.21 -10.84
N VAL A 95 -5.51 -9.53 -10.64
CA VAL A 95 -6.68 -10.41 -10.72
C VAL A 95 -7.75 -9.99 -9.70
N ARG A 96 -7.37 -9.77 -8.44
CA ARG A 96 -8.31 -9.30 -7.39
C ARG A 96 -8.95 -7.95 -7.71
N ASN A 97 -8.17 -7.02 -8.25
CA ASN A 97 -8.67 -5.70 -8.64
C ASN A 97 -9.62 -5.79 -9.83
N ALA A 98 -9.37 -6.70 -10.77
CA ALA A 98 -10.24 -6.94 -11.93
C ALA A 98 -11.57 -7.58 -11.52
N ASP A 99 -11.54 -8.47 -10.53
CA ASP A 99 -12.74 -9.12 -9.97
C ASP A 99 -13.56 -8.20 -9.05
N GLY A 100 -13.17 -6.92 -8.91
CA GLY A 100 -13.83 -5.95 -8.02
C GLY A 100 -13.68 -6.29 -6.54
N SER A 101 -12.83 -7.26 -6.20
CA SER A 101 -12.72 -7.82 -4.84
C SER A 101 -11.81 -7.02 -3.93
N THR A 102 -11.19 -5.94 -4.41
CA THR A 102 -10.35 -5.10 -3.55
C THR A 102 -11.22 -4.24 -2.65
N PRO A 103 -11.21 -4.46 -1.32
CA PRO A 103 -11.77 -3.48 -0.42
C PRO A 103 -11.01 -2.16 -0.64
N ALA A 104 -11.74 -1.05 -0.64
CA ALA A 104 -11.14 0.28 -0.67
C ALA A 104 -9.98 0.33 0.34
N PRO A 105 -8.84 0.97 0.00
CA PRO A 105 -7.68 1.03 0.89
C PRO A 105 -8.19 1.39 2.28
N GLY A 106 -7.94 0.52 3.25
CA GLY A 106 -8.49 0.65 4.59
C GLY A 106 -8.26 2.08 5.06
N LYS A 107 -9.37 2.79 5.35
CA LYS A 107 -9.29 4.16 5.89
C LYS A 107 -8.27 4.08 7.03
N GLY A 108 -7.19 4.87 6.91
CA GLY A 108 -6.18 4.94 7.97
C GLY A 108 -6.83 5.27 9.31
N ARG A 109 -6.04 5.26 10.39
CA ARG A 109 -6.51 5.50 11.77
C ARG A 109 -7.74 6.42 11.81
N SER A 110 -8.83 5.90 12.37
CA SER A 110 -10.11 6.61 12.45
C SER A 110 -9.87 8.04 12.93
N ARG A 111 -10.40 9.01 12.18
CA ARG A 111 -10.31 10.42 12.56
C ARG A 111 -10.91 10.62 13.95
N ILE A 112 -10.44 11.64 14.65
CA ILE A 112 -11.06 12.10 15.91
C ILE A 112 -12.55 12.34 15.64
N THR A 113 -13.41 11.89 16.55
CA THR A 113 -14.87 12.07 16.45
C THR A 113 -15.21 13.52 16.21
N GLN A 114 -16.17 13.77 15.32
CA GLN A 114 -16.60 15.11 14.93
C GLN A 114 -16.95 16.00 16.13
N VAL A 115 -17.62 15.44 17.14
CA VAL A 115 -17.96 16.09 18.42
C VAL A 115 -16.73 16.69 19.12
N ILE A 116 -15.61 15.97 19.16
CA ILE A 116 -14.38 16.47 19.81
C ILE A 116 -13.75 17.58 18.97
N ARG A 117 -13.87 17.52 17.63
CA ARG A 117 -13.37 18.57 16.75
C ARG A 117 -14.13 19.88 16.96
N GLU A 118 -15.45 19.81 17.04
CA GLU A 118 -16.33 20.96 17.30
C GLU A 118 -16.04 21.57 18.67
N LEU A 119 -15.87 20.74 19.71
CA LEU A 119 -15.50 21.20 21.04
C LEU A 119 -14.15 21.96 21.04
N VAL A 120 -13.15 21.43 20.32
CA VAL A 120 -11.83 22.09 20.20
C VAL A 120 -11.95 23.47 19.56
N VAL A 121 -12.74 23.58 18.48
CA VAL A 121 -12.96 24.84 17.76
C VAL A 121 -13.72 25.84 18.63
N GLN A 122 -14.75 25.39 19.36
CA GLN A 122 -15.50 26.22 20.28
C GLN A 122 -14.61 26.78 21.39
N ILE A 123 -13.84 25.93 22.07
CA ILE A 123 -12.91 26.35 23.13
C ILE A 123 -11.89 27.36 22.57
N ALA A 124 -11.32 27.08 21.40
CA ALA A 124 -10.33 27.97 20.79
C ALA A 124 -10.91 29.35 20.44
N ASN A 125 -12.16 29.42 19.98
CA ASN A 125 -12.85 30.69 19.68
C ASN A 125 -13.22 31.48 20.94
N GLU A 126 -13.75 30.80 21.97
CA GLU A 126 -14.21 31.46 23.20
C GLU A 126 -13.04 31.94 24.07
N THR A 127 -11.95 31.18 24.13
CA THR A 127 -10.86 31.43 25.08
C THR A 127 -9.56 31.94 24.45
N GLY A 128 -9.39 31.77 23.13
CA GLY A 128 -8.12 32.08 22.45
C GLY A 128 -6.95 31.17 22.85
N TRP A 129 -7.23 30.01 23.46
CA TRP A 129 -6.19 29.08 23.90
C TRP A 129 -5.46 28.41 22.74
N GLY A 130 -4.16 28.18 22.91
CA GLY A 130 -3.35 27.40 21.96
C GLY A 130 -3.54 25.89 22.13
N TYR A 131 -3.21 25.11 21.08
CA TYR A 131 -3.45 23.66 21.04
C TYR A 131 -2.87 22.88 22.22
N SER A 132 -1.75 23.32 22.80
CA SER A 132 -1.12 22.64 23.95
C SER A 132 -1.97 22.73 25.20
N ARG A 133 -2.64 23.86 25.41
CA ARG A 133 -3.51 24.07 26.57
C ARG A 133 -4.82 23.31 26.40
N ILE A 134 -5.44 23.42 25.22
CA ILE A 134 -6.65 22.69 24.86
C ILE A 134 -6.44 21.17 25.01
N LEU A 135 -5.31 20.63 24.53
CA LEU A 135 -4.96 19.22 24.72
C LEU A 135 -4.89 18.83 26.21
N GLY A 136 -4.35 19.71 27.05
CA GLY A 136 -4.28 19.48 28.50
C GLY A 136 -5.67 19.37 29.13
N GLU A 137 -6.58 20.26 28.77
CA GLU A 137 -7.96 20.23 29.27
C GLU A 137 -8.73 19.00 28.77
N LEU A 138 -8.57 18.63 27.50
CA LEU A 138 -9.17 17.40 26.97
C LEU A 138 -8.66 16.13 27.66
N LYS A 139 -7.39 16.11 28.06
CA LYS A 139 -6.83 15.01 28.86
C LYS A 139 -7.45 14.95 30.26
N LYS A 140 -7.72 16.09 30.90
CA LYS A 140 -8.40 16.11 32.21
C LYS A 140 -9.83 15.58 32.11
N LEU A 141 -10.53 15.91 31.02
CA LEU A 141 -11.88 15.43 30.75
C LEU A 141 -11.92 13.97 30.25
N ASN A 142 -10.77 13.31 30.13
CA ASN A 142 -10.60 11.95 29.61
C ASN A 142 -11.22 11.73 28.22
N LEU A 143 -11.31 12.80 27.42
CA LEU A 143 -11.91 12.79 26.07
C LEU A 143 -10.91 12.27 25.04
N GLY A 144 -10.72 10.95 25.03
CA GLY A 144 -10.06 10.23 23.94
C GLY A 144 -8.54 10.43 23.76
N LYS A 145 -7.95 9.62 22.86
CA LYS A 145 -6.51 9.61 22.55
C LYS A 145 -6.16 10.64 21.46
N SER A 146 -6.21 11.93 21.77
CA SER A 146 -5.81 13.00 20.85
C SER A 146 -4.31 13.31 20.91
N SER A 147 -3.68 13.50 19.75
CA SER A 147 -2.28 13.93 19.66
C SER A 147 -2.17 15.47 19.55
N ARG A 148 -1.01 16.03 19.91
CA ARG A 148 -0.72 17.46 19.69
C ARG A 148 -0.89 17.85 18.21
N GLN A 149 -0.44 17.00 17.30
CA GLN A 149 -0.55 17.25 15.87
C GLN A 149 -2.00 17.24 15.39
N SER A 150 -2.84 16.37 15.95
CA SER A 150 -4.26 16.35 15.63
C SER A 150 -4.94 17.65 16.03
N MET A 151 -4.62 18.20 17.21
CA MET A 151 -5.14 19.49 17.66
C MET A 151 -4.67 20.64 16.77
N LYS A 152 -3.38 20.66 16.43
CA LYS A 152 -2.81 21.63 15.48
C LYS A 152 -3.53 21.57 14.12
N ASN A 153 -3.72 20.37 13.58
CA ASN A 153 -4.40 20.18 12.29
C ASN A 153 -5.85 20.66 12.36
N ILE A 154 -6.59 20.36 13.43
CA ILE A 154 -7.97 20.86 13.61
C ILE A 154 -7.98 22.39 13.60
N LEU A 155 -7.10 23.04 14.35
CA LEU A 155 -7.07 24.51 14.38
C LEU A 155 -6.70 25.11 13.01
N VAL A 156 -5.70 24.55 12.33
CA VAL A 156 -5.30 25.02 10.98
C VAL A 156 -6.39 24.77 9.93
N GLU A 157 -7.10 23.65 9.99
CA GLU A 157 -8.25 23.35 9.11
C GLU A 157 -9.42 24.34 9.31
N HIS A 158 -9.48 25.01 10.47
CA HIS A 158 -10.49 26.01 10.80
C HIS A 158 -9.93 27.45 10.81
N ASP A 159 -8.76 27.68 10.19
CA ASP A 159 -8.08 28.99 10.10
C ASP A 159 -7.79 29.67 11.47
N LEU A 160 -7.70 28.86 12.53
CA LEU A 160 -7.36 29.33 13.87
C LEU A 160 -5.85 29.24 14.11
N ALA A 161 -5.29 30.27 14.73
CA ALA A 161 -3.87 30.30 15.09
C ALA A 161 -3.56 29.13 16.05
N PRO A 162 -2.64 28.22 15.70
CA PRO A 162 -2.41 27.02 16.51
C PRO A 162 -1.79 27.36 17.88
N GLY A 163 -0.94 28.38 17.94
CA GLY A 163 -0.37 28.87 19.19
C GLY A 163 -1.23 29.94 19.85
N LEU A 164 -1.02 30.13 21.15
CA LEU A 164 -1.43 31.38 21.81
C LEU A 164 -0.87 32.53 20.97
N ARG A 165 -1.68 33.56 20.68
CA ARG A 165 -1.18 34.83 20.14
C ARG A 165 -0.33 35.51 21.21
N ARG A 166 0.86 34.97 21.47
CA ARG A 166 1.93 35.75 22.10
C ARG A 166 2.17 36.86 21.10
N GLY A 167 1.83 38.09 21.46
CA GLY A 167 2.14 39.24 20.64
C GLY A 167 3.63 39.24 20.29
N LYS A 168 4.05 40.15 19.39
CA LYS A 168 5.47 40.52 19.31
C LYS A 168 5.83 41.23 20.62
N GLY A 169 5.98 40.47 21.70
CA GLY A 169 6.42 41.01 22.98
C GLY A 169 7.85 41.44 22.79
N TRP A 170 8.07 42.75 22.79
CA TRP A 170 9.42 43.27 22.85
C TRP A 170 10.01 42.85 24.19
N TRP A 171 11.29 42.49 24.21
CA TRP A 171 11.98 42.08 25.45
C TRP A 171 11.77 43.09 26.59
N SER A 172 11.70 44.38 26.25
CA SER A 172 11.39 45.47 27.17
C SER A 172 10.02 45.35 27.85
N GLU A 173 9.00 44.89 27.12
CA GLU A 173 7.63 44.74 27.61
C GLU A 173 7.50 43.53 28.53
N PHE A 174 8.19 42.44 28.20
CA PHE A 174 8.32 41.26 29.06
C PHE A 174 9.01 41.60 30.39
N VAL A 175 10.15 42.30 30.34
CA VAL A 175 10.89 42.73 31.54
C VAL A 175 10.05 43.67 32.40
N LYS A 176 9.30 44.60 31.80
CA LYS A 176 8.39 45.49 32.54
C LYS A 176 7.27 44.73 33.25
N MET A 177 6.62 43.79 32.55
CA MET A 177 5.52 43.01 33.13
C MET A 177 5.98 42.14 34.30
N HIS A 178 7.23 41.67 34.23
CA HIS A 178 7.80 40.87 35.30
C HIS A 178 8.65 41.67 36.28
N ALA A 179 8.81 42.99 36.16
CA ALA A 179 9.78 43.79 36.93
C ALA A 179 9.67 43.66 38.47
N GLU A 180 8.50 43.28 38.99
CA GLU A 180 8.27 43.05 40.43
C GLU A 180 8.68 41.65 40.92
N THR A 181 9.09 40.74 40.04
CA THR A 181 9.59 39.40 40.40
C THR A 181 11.13 39.30 40.47
N PRO A 182 11.93 40.00 39.63
CA PRO A 182 13.38 39.98 39.63
C PRO A 182 14.05 40.45 40.90
N TRP A 183 13.39 41.21 41.78
CA TRP A 183 14.03 41.64 43.04
C TRP A 183 14.40 40.45 43.95
N GLN A 184 13.80 39.27 43.72
CA GLN A 184 14.15 38.04 44.42
C GLN A 184 15.26 37.23 43.75
N VAL A 185 15.69 37.61 42.55
CA VAL A 185 16.69 36.87 41.78
C VAL A 185 18.02 37.58 41.92
N ASP A 186 18.91 37.05 42.78
CA ASP A 186 20.31 37.45 42.80
C ASP A 186 20.93 37.09 41.44
N PHE A 187 21.24 38.11 40.63
CA PHE A 187 21.94 37.90 39.37
C PHE A 187 23.39 37.51 39.67
N PHE A 188 23.63 36.20 39.83
CA PHE A 188 24.98 35.66 39.93
C PHE A 188 25.73 35.90 38.62
N SER A 189 26.75 36.75 38.68
CA SER A 189 27.72 36.89 37.60
C SER A 189 28.79 35.82 37.76
N LYS A 190 28.99 35.02 36.71
CA LYS A 190 30.12 34.08 36.61
C LYS A 190 31.00 34.52 35.44
N LEU A 191 32.31 34.62 35.68
CA LEU A 191 33.28 34.83 34.61
C LEU A 191 33.22 33.62 33.65
N VAL A 192 32.77 33.87 32.43
CA VAL A 192 32.80 32.89 31.34
C VAL A 192 33.95 33.28 30.42
N VAL A 193 34.97 32.43 30.39
CA VAL A 193 36.06 32.56 29.41
C VAL A 193 35.55 32.00 28.09
N THR A 194 35.21 32.88 27.15
CA THR A 194 34.94 32.47 25.76
C THR A 194 36.27 32.24 25.04
N PRO A 195 36.49 31.07 24.41
CA PRO A 195 37.67 30.89 23.57
C PRO A 195 37.62 31.90 22.43
N SER A 196 38.69 32.69 22.29
CA SER A 196 38.86 33.60 21.16
C SER A 196 38.98 32.77 19.89
N VAL A 197 37.95 32.81 19.04
CA VAL A 197 38.06 32.30 17.67
C VAL A 197 39.02 33.24 16.94
N ALA A 198 40.26 32.81 16.73
CA ALA A 198 41.17 33.46 15.81
C ALA A 198 40.55 33.33 14.41
N ILE A 199 40.17 34.46 13.84
CA ILE A 199 39.83 34.56 12.43
C ILE A 199 41.18 34.69 11.71
N GLU A 200 41.67 33.58 11.16
CA GLU A 200 42.63 33.57 10.04
C GLU A 200 41.87 33.44 8.71
#